data_AF-A0A1W9S5W1-F1
#
_entry.id   AF-A0A1W9S5W1-F1
#
_cell.length_a   1.000
_cell.length_b   1.000
_cell.length_c   1.000
_cell.angle_alpha   90.00
_cell.angle_beta   90.00
_cell.angle_gamma   90.00
#
_symmetry.space_group_name_H-M   'P 1'
#
loop_
_entity.id
_entity.type
_entity.pdbx_description
1 polymer ?
#
loop_
_entity_poly.entity_id
_entity_poly.type
_entity_poly.pdbx_seq_one_letter_code
_entity_poly.pdbx_strand_id
1 'polypeptide(L)'
;MQTNKLIADLFKYNTGYLIKHLTEIDKSRLFIRPNYNLNPIIWIFGHIIVSRGGLVEILGEDSQTDNMVCFFSSGTVPLNDPSEYPHIDELMSKFRNLNAQLVRIIIEGGESLLVKQAWGEHDTLGKHLISGYIHESYHIGQISYLFKFTSNPLSRTTRFNYKTKRKNSTSKILLDSLKSVLTVK
;
A
#
# COMPACT_ATOMS: atom_id res chain seq x y z
N MET A 1 11.37 22.45 6.74
CA MET A 1 11.07 21.18 6.06
C MET A 1 9.88 21.42 5.16
N GLN A 2 10.00 21.21 3.84
CA GLN A 2 8.92 21.51 2.89
C GLN A 2 7.86 20.40 2.89
N THR A 3 6.57 20.77 2.88
CA THR A 3 5.45 19.83 3.06
C THR A 3 5.35 18.82 1.92
N ASN A 4 5.59 19.25 0.68
CA ASN A 4 5.56 18.38 -0.50
C ASN A 4 6.61 17.26 -0.40
N LYS A 5 7.81 17.56 0.10
CA LYS A 5 8.87 16.55 0.29
C LYS A 5 8.47 15.48 1.30
N LEU A 6 7.79 15.87 2.38
CA LEU A 6 7.24 14.90 3.33
C LEU A 6 6.22 13.97 2.69
N ILE A 7 5.30 14.52 1.90
CA ILE A 7 4.30 13.71 1.18
C ILE A 7 5.00 12.74 0.22
N ALA A 8 6.01 13.20 -0.53
CA ALA A 8 6.79 12.32 -1.40
C ALA A 8 7.48 11.20 -0.61
N ASP A 9 8.05 11.49 0.57
CA ASP A 9 8.70 10.50 1.42
C ASP A 9 7.71 9.48 2.00
N LEU A 10 6.46 9.86 2.27
CA LEU A 10 5.40 8.93 2.67
C LEU A 10 5.10 7.90 1.57
N PHE A 11 4.99 8.32 0.31
CA PHE A 11 4.81 7.40 -0.81
C PHE A 11 6.03 6.51 -1.06
N LYS A 12 7.25 7.03 -0.89
CA LYS A 12 8.48 6.21 -0.92
C LYS A 12 8.45 5.14 0.17
N TYR A 13 8.03 5.49 1.38
CA TYR A 13 7.93 4.54 2.49
C TYR A 13 6.97 3.40 2.16
N ASN A 14 5.75 3.70 1.71
CA ASN A 14 4.78 2.69 1.30
C ASN A 14 5.34 1.79 0.19
N THR A 15 5.98 2.37 -0.81
CA THR A 15 6.58 1.62 -1.92
C THR A 15 7.66 0.67 -1.42
N GLY A 16 8.61 1.18 -0.64
CA GLY A 16 9.71 0.38 -0.10
C GLY A 16 9.20 -0.74 0.82
N TYR A 17 8.24 -0.43 1.69
CA TYR A 17 7.60 -1.41 2.56
C TYR A 17 6.96 -2.52 1.74
N LEU A 18 6.07 -2.19 0.80
CA LEU A 18 5.27 -3.18 0.08
C LEU A 18 6.13 -4.06 -0.83
N ILE A 19 7.05 -3.45 -1.58
CA ILE A 19 7.99 -4.16 -2.45
C ILE A 19 8.84 -5.17 -1.66
N LYS A 20 9.37 -4.75 -0.50
CA LYS A 20 10.18 -5.64 0.34
C LYS A 20 9.39 -6.89 0.70
N HIS A 21 8.17 -6.73 1.22
CA HIS A 21 7.36 -7.86 1.64
C HIS A 21 6.89 -8.74 0.47
N LEU A 22 6.55 -8.14 -0.68
CA LEU A 22 6.17 -8.90 -1.89
C LEU A 22 7.34 -9.66 -2.53
N THR A 23 8.58 -9.26 -2.24
CA THR A 23 9.78 -9.99 -2.66
C THR A 23 10.03 -11.21 -1.77
N GLU A 24 9.71 -11.12 -0.48
CA GLU A 24 9.93 -12.18 0.51
C GLU A 24 8.82 -13.26 0.50
N ILE A 25 7.66 -12.98 -0.08
CA ILE A 25 6.57 -13.94 -0.13
C ILE A 25 6.73 -14.98 -1.25
N ASP A 26 6.45 -16.25 -0.91
CA ASP A 26 6.22 -17.30 -1.89
C ASP A 26 5.04 -16.94 -2.83
N LYS A 27 5.32 -16.84 -4.13
CA LYS A 27 4.38 -16.37 -5.15
C LYS A 27 3.09 -17.20 -5.21
N SER A 28 3.14 -18.48 -4.82
CA SER A 28 1.94 -19.34 -4.75
C SER A 28 0.85 -18.77 -3.82
N ARG A 29 1.25 -17.96 -2.84
CA ARG A 29 0.31 -17.32 -1.90
C ARG A 29 -0.45 -16.14 -2.45
N LEU A 30 0.04 -15.49 -3.51
CA LEU A 30 -0.52 -14.22 -3.96
C LEU A 30 -2.00 -14.35 -4.35
N PHE A 31 -2.42 -15.56 -4.69
CA PHE A 31 -3.75 -15.92 -5.15
C PHE A 31 -4.63 -16.56 -4.05
N ILE A 32 -4.09 -16.81 -2.85
CA ILE A 32 -4.87 -17.43 -1.76
C ILE A 32 -5.90 -16.44 -1.21
N ARG A 33 -7.14 -16.93 -1.10
CA ARG A 33 -8.27 -16.22 -0.49
C ARG A 33 -8.67 -16.91 0.81
N PRO A 34 -8.46 -16.30 1.99
CA PRO A 34 -8.90 -16.90 3.25
C PRO A 34 -10.43 -17.06 3.34
N ASN A 35 -11.16 -16.23 2.59
CA ASN A 35 -12.61 -16.27 2.43
C ASN A 35 -12.93 -15.73 1.02
N TYR A 36 -13.94 -16.27 0.34
CA TYR A 36 -14.43 -15.79 -0.95
C TYR A 36 -14.87 -14.31 -0.93
N ASN A 37 -15.23 -13.76 0.24
CA ASN A 37 -15.55 -12.33 0.36
C ASN A 37 -14.31 -11.43 0.44
N LEU A 38 -13.10 -12.00 0.52
CA LEU A 38 -11.85 -11.25 0.57
C LEU A 38 -11.13 -11.35 -0.77
N ASN A 39 -10.48 -10.24 -1.13
CA ASN A 39 -9.64 -10.17 -2.31
C ASN A 39 -8.28 -10.82 -2.01
N PRO A 40 -7.71 -11.57 -2.97
CA PRO A 40 -6.35 -12.11 -2.85
C PRO A 40 -5.31 -10.97 -2.90
N ILE A 41 -4.09 -11.25 -2.44
CA ILE A 41 -3.00 -10.27 -2.37
C ILE A 41 -2.70 -9.68 -3.77
N ILE A 42 -2.71 -10.52 -4.81
CA ILE A 42 -2.46 -10.08 -6.19
C ILE A 42 -3.43 -8.98 -6.63
N TRP A 43 -4.71 -9.14 -6.28
CA TRP A 43 -5.75 -8.19 -6.64
C TRP A 43 -5.58 -6.89 -5.86
N ILE A 44 -5.34 -6.97 -4.54
CA ILE A 44 -5.16 -5.79 -3.71
C ILE A 44 -3.91 -5.00 -4.15
N PHE A 45 -2.84 -5.70 -4.53
CA PHE A 45 -1.64 -5.05 -5.04
C PHE A 45 -1.88 -4.37 -6.39
N GLY A 46 -2.55 -5.03 -7.33
CA GLY A 46 -2.96 -4.40 -8.58
C GLY A 46 -3.89 -3.20 -8.36
N HIS A 47 -4.77 -3.28 -7.37
CA HIS A 47 -5.68 -2.18 -7.02
C HIS A 47 -4.94 -0.95 -6.51
N ILE A 48 -3.89 -1.16 -5.68
CA ILE A 48 -2.97 -0.10 -5.27
C ILE A 48 -2.30 0.55 -6.50
N ILE A 49 -1.86 -0.25 -7.49
CA ILE A 49 -1.22 0.26 -8.71
C ILE A 49 -2.19 1.15 -9.51
N VAL A 50 -3.42 0.67 -9.76
CA VAL A 50 -4.44 1.45 -10.48
C VAL A 50 -4.80 2.73 -9.72
N SER A 51 -4.96 2.65 -8.41
CA SER A 51 -5.28 3.83 -7.57
C SER A 51 -4.16 4.87 -7.61
N ARG A 52 -2.89 4.42 -7.57
CA ARG A 52 -1.75 5.32 -7.71
C ARG A 52 -1.63 5.88 -9.12
N GLY A 53 -2.00 5.10 -10.14
CA GLY A 53 -2.10 5.58 -11.52
C GLY A 53 -3.06 6.76 -11.65
N GLY A 54 -4.25 6.64 -11.06
CA GLY A 54 -5.21 7.75 -11.01
C GLY A 54 -4.67 9.02 -10.32
N LEU A 55 -3.82 8.88 -9.28
CA LEU A 55 -3.15 10.04 -8.68
C LEU A 55 -2.18 10.72 -9.67
N VAL A 56 -1.42 9.93 -10.42
CA VAL A 56 -0.49 10.46 -11.45
C VAL A 56 -1.27 11.21 -12.55
N GLU A 57 -2.41 10.67 -12.97
CA GLU A 57 -3.29 11.30 -13.96
C GLU A 57 -3.92 12.60 -13.47
N ILE A 58 -4.41 12.63 -12.22
CA ILE A 58 -4.93 13.85 -11.59
C ILE A 58 -3.85 14.94 -11.49
N LEU A 59 -2.59 14.55 -11.33
CA LEU A 59 -1.45 15.46 -11.34
C LEU A 59 -1.03 15.92 -12.75
N GLY A 60 -1.63 15.35 -13.79
CA GLY A 60 -1.48 15.78 -15.19
C GLY A 60 -0.48 14.98 -16.02
N GLU A 61 -0.08 13.79 -15.57
CA GLU A 61 0.78 12.90 -16.35
C GLU A 61 0.09 11.56 -16.67
N ASP A 62 0.48 10.93 -17.78
CA ASP A 62 -0.03 9.62 -18.15
C ASP A 62 0.55 8.55 -17.19
N SER A 63 -0.36 7.79 -16.55
CA SER A 63 0.02 6.71 -15.65
C SER A 63 0.29 5.40 -16.38
N GLN A 64 -0.19 5.24 -17.61
CA GLN A 64 -0.18 4.01 -18.41
C GLN A 64 -0.73 2.80 -17.64
N THR A 65 -1.82 2.98 -16.89
CA THR A 65 -2.47 1.90 -16.12
C THR A 65 -3.80 1.41 -16.71
N ASP A 66 -4.22 1.94 -17.86
CA ASP A 66 -5.51 1.65 -18.51
C ASP A 66 -5.79 0.16 -18.70
N ASN A 67 -4.79 -0.59 -19.15
CA ASN A 67 -4.92 -2.04 -19.38
C ASN A 67 -5.04 -2.85 -18.09
N MET A 68 -4.83 -2.24 -16.93
CA MET A 68 -4.92 -2.88 -15.62
C MET A 68 -6.27 -2.64 -14.94
N VAL A 69 -7.02 -1.63 -15.39
CA VAL A 69 -8.30 -1.21 -14.78
C VAL A 69 -9.31 -2.35 -14.78
N CYS A 70 -9.42 -3.11 -15.87
CA CYS A 70 -10.37 -4.23 -15.98
C CYS A 70 -10.12 -5.37 -14.96
N PHE A 71 -8.90 -5.47 -14.42
CA PHE A 71 -8.54 -6.49 -13.43
C PHE A 71 -8.70 -6.00 -11.99
N PHE A 72 -8.41 -4.72 -11.75
CA PHE A 72 -8.11 -4.23 -10.41
C PHE A 72 -8.88 -2.98 -9.98
N SER A 73 -9.77 -2.44 -10.82
CA SER A 73 -10.62 -1.32 -10.40
C SER A 73 -11.63 -1.75 -9.33
N SER A 74 -12.07 -0.80 -8.52
CA SER A 74 -13.19 -1.04 -7.59
C SER A 74 -14.38 -1.63 -8.35
N GLY A 75 -15.01 -2.65 -7.76
CA GLY A 75 -16.14 -3.37 -8.36
C GLY A 75 -15.74 -4.55 -9.27
N THR A 76 -14.47 -4.70 -9.63
CA THR A 76 -14.00 -5.93 -10.29
C THR A 76 -14.02 -7.10 -9.32
N VAL A 77 -14.26 -8.30 -9.86
CA VAL A 77 -14.24 -9.55 -9.09
C VAL A 77 -12.90 -10.23 -9.32
N PRO A 78 -12.18 -10.66 -8.25
CA PRO A 78 -10.94 -11.39 -8.43
C PRO A 78 -11.15 -12.66 -9.25
N LEU A 79 -10.38 -12.80 -10.33
CA LEU A 79 -10.31 -13.98 -11.17
C LEU A 79 -9.80 -15.19 -10.37
N ASN A 80 -10.28 -16.37 -10.74
CA ASN A 80 -9.90 -17.63 -10.08
C ASN A 80 -8.63 -18.24 -10.69
N ASP A 81 -8.33 -17.95 -11.95
CA ASP A 81 -7.12 -18.44 -12.63
C ASP A 81 -5.97 -17.43 -12.47
N PRO A 82 -4.86 -17.81 -11.80
CA PRO A 82 -3.67 -16.98 -11.69
C PRO A 82 -3.06 -16.54 -13.03
N SER A 83 -3.23 -17.34 -14.09
CA SER A 83 -2.64 -17.07 -15.42
C SER A 83 -3.33 -15.95 -16.18
N GLU A 84 -4.53 -15.55 -15.75
CA GLU A 84 -5.26 -14.42 -16.34
C GLU A 84 -4.76 -13.06 -15.81
N TYR A 85 -3.98 -13.05 -14.73
CA TYR A 85 -3.40 -11.82 -14.19
C TYR A 85 -2.05 -11.48 -14.86
N PRO A 86 -1.69 -10.19 -14.96
CA PRO A 86 -0.32 -9.79 -15.26
C PRO A 86 0.68 -10.41 -14.28
N HIS A 87 1.88 -10.72 -14.77
CA HIS A 87 2.90 -11.34 -13.94
C HIS A 87 3.29 -10.41 -12.77
N ILE A 88 3.54 -10.98 -11.58
CA ILE A 88 3.86 -10.18 -10.38
C ILE A 88 5.08 -9.27 -10.59
N ASP A 89 6.05 -9.69 -11.38
CA ASP A 89 7.24 -8.87 -11.66
C ASP A 89 6.90 -7.64 -12.53
N GLU A 90 5.94 -7.76 -13.45
CA GLU A 90 5.42 -6.63 -14.23
C GLU A 90 4.69 -5.64 -13.31
N LEU A 91 3.86 -6.15 -12.39
CA LEU A 91 3.18 -5.33 -11.39
C LEU A 91 4.19 -4.59 -10.48
N MET A 92 5.23 -5.29 -10.01
CA MET A 92 6.27 -4.67 -9.18
C MET A 92 7.07 -3.61 -9.95
N SER A 93 7.41 -3.88 -11.22
CA SER A 93 8.06 -2.91 -12.09
C SER A 93 7.19 -1.66 -12.29
N LYS A 94 5.90 -1.88 -12.61
CA LYS A 94 4.93 -0.79 -12.79
C LYS A 94 4.80 0.06 -11.53
N PHE A 95 4.69 -0.56 -10.36
CA PHE A 95 4.56 0.14 -9.09
C PHE A 95 5.78 1.01 -8.76
N ARG A 96 7.00 0.52 -9.07
CA ARG A 96 8.25 1.31 -8.92
C ARG A 96 8.28 2.50 -9.88
N ASN A 97 7.87 2.30 -11.13
CA ASN A 97 7.83 3.37 -12.13
C ASN A 97 6.85 4.47 -11.73
N LEU A 98 5.62 4.09 -11.32
CA LEU A 98 4.64 5.04 -10.79
C LEU A 98 5.15 5.77 -9.55
N ASN A 99 5.87 5.07 -8.65
CA ASN A 99 6.49 5.73 -7.50
C ASN A 99 7.51 6.79 -7.94
N ALA A 100 8.41 6.45 -8.86
CA ALA A 100 9.42 7.39 -9.36
C ALA A 100 8.77 8.62 -10.01
N GLN A 101 7.74 8.40 -10.82
CA GLN A 101 6.96 9.45 -11.48
C GLN A 101 6.24 10.33 -10.45
N LEU A 102 5.46 9.75 -9.55
CA LEU A 102 4.71 10.47 -8.51
C LEU A 102 5.65 11.31 -7.62
N VAL A 103 6.74 10.71 -7.16
CA VAL A 103 7.75 11.40 -6.33
C VAL A 103 8.36 12.58 -7.09
N ARG A 104 8.70 12.39 -8.37
CA ARG A 104 9.25 13.47 -9.20
C ARG A 104 8.26 14.62 -9.30
N ILE A 105 7.00 14.35 -9.66
CA ILE A 105 5.95 15.37 -9.80
C ILE A 105 5.79 16.17 -8.50
N ILE A 106 5.71 15.49 -7.36
CA ILE A 106 5.52 16.14 -6.05
C ILE A 106 6.73 17.00 -5.68
N ILE A 107 7.96 16.54 -5.96
CA ILE A 107 9.17 17.30 -5.64
C ILE A 107 9.31 18.52 -6.54
N GLU A 108 9.16 18.35 -7.85
CA GLU A 108 9.30 19.43 -8.85
C GLU A 108 8.18 20.46 -8.73
N GLY A 109 6.96 20.02 -8.42
CA GLY A 109 5.81 20.90 -8.24
C GLY A 109 5.86 21.79 -7.01
N GLY A 110 6.71 21.48 -6.02
CA GLY A 110 6.86 22.29 -4.81
C GLY A 110 5.59 22.36 -3.95
N GLU A 111 5.52 23.34 -3.04
CA GLU A 111 4.37 23.52 -2.16
C GLU A 111 3.15 24.12 -2.88
N SER A 112 3.37 24.86 -3.97
CA SER A 112 2.29 25.43 -4.79
C SER A 112 1.43 24.35 -5.46
N LEU A 113 2.01 23.18 -5.77
CA LEU A 113 1.26 22.02 -6.25
C LEU A 113 0.14 21.62 -5.29
N LEU A 114 0.40 21.64 -3.99
CA LEU A 114 -0.53 21.12 -2.97
C LEU A 114 -1.82 21.95 -2.86
N VAL A 115 -1.76 23.24 -3.19
CA VAL A 115 -2.90 24.16 -3.14
C VAL A 115 -3.56 24.36 -4.50
N LYS A 116 -2.97 23.81 -5.57
CA LYS A 116 -3.56 23.87 -6.91
C LYS A 116 -4.92 23.18 -6.91
N GLN A 117 -5.90 23.85 -7.50
CA GLN A 117 -7.25 23.33 -7.64
C GLN A 117 -7.24 22.03 -8.45
N ALA A 118 -8.03 21.08 -7.98
CA ALA A 118 -8.24 19.79 -8.62
C ALA A 118 -9.72 19.59 -8.91
N TRP A 119 -9.99 18.71 -9.87
CA TRP A 119 -11.34 18.22 -10.15
C TRP A 119 -11.50 16.84 -9.51
N GLY A 120 -12.75 16.44 -9.23
CA GLY A 120 -13.06 15.15 -8.62
C GLY A 120 -13.44 15.28 -7.15
N GLU A 121 -13.06 14.30 -6.33
CA GLU A 121 -13.51 14.17 -4.94
C GLU A 121 -12.97 15.25 -4.00
N HIS A 122 -11.80 15.82 -4.29
CA HIS A 122 -11.18 16.84 -3.43
C HIS A 122 -10.89 18.11 -4.24
N ASP A 123 -11.02 19.25 -3.58
CA ASP A 123 -10.85 20.58 -4.19
C ASP A 123 -9.38 20.94 -4.49
N THR A 124 -8.40 20.26 -3.89
CA THR A 124 -6.97 20.49 -4.16
C THR A 124 -6.18 19.21 -4.40
N LEU A 125 -5.10 19.33 -5.18
CA LEU A 125 -4.18 18.20 -5.44
C LEU A 125 -3.55 17.69 -4.14
N GLY A 126 -3.27 18.57 -3.17
CA GLY A 126 -2.77 18.18 -1.86
C GLY A 126 -3.74 17.25 -1.11
N LYS A 127 -5.04 17.52 -1.14
CA LYS A 127 -6.04 16.65 -0.51
C LYS A 127 -6.17 15.31 -1.23
N HIS A 128 -6.10 15.29 -2.57
CA HIS A 128 -6.02 14.05 -3.34
C HIS A 128 -4.79 13.20 -2.96
N LEU A 129 -3.61 13.81 -2.82
CA LEU A 129 -2.39 13.12 -2.41
C LEU A 129 -2.52 12.49 -1.02
N ILE A 130 -3.07 13.23 -0.05
CA ILE A 130 -3.28 12.72 1.31
C ILE A 130 -4.32 11.60 1.34
N SER A 131 -5.44 11.78 0.64
CA SER A 131 -6.48 10.74 0.53
C SER A 131 -5.93 9.48 -0.12
N GLY A 132 -5.19 9.62 -1.23
CA GLY A 132 -4.53 8.53 -1.92
C GLY A 132 -3.51 7.79 -1.06
N TYR A 133 -2.71 8.51 -0.27
CA TYR A 133 -1.79 7.90 0.69
C TYR A 133 -2.54 7.09 1.78
N ILE A 134 -3.63 7.62 2.33
CA ILE A 134 -4.45 6.92 3.33
C ILE A 134 -5.08 5.66 2.74
N HIS A 135 -5.66 5.78 1.54
CA HIS A 135 -6.24 4.66 0.79
C HIS A 135 -5.22 3.55 0.54
N GLU A 136 -4.04 3.92 0.04
CA GLU A 136 -2.96 2.96 -0.20
C GLU A 136 -2.49 2.30 1.11
N SER A 137 -2.32 3.07 2.18
CA SER A 137 -1.90 2.55 3.49
C SER A 137 -2.90 1.58 4.09
N TYR A 138 -4.20 1.83 3.89
CA TYR A 138 -5.27 0.91 4.27
C TYR A 138 -5.12 -0.45 3.57
N HIS A 139 -4.91 -0.45 2.25
CA HIS A 139 -4.72 -1.68 1.48
C HIS A 139 -3.39 -2.38 1.76
N ILE A 140 -2.31 -1.64 2.03
CA ILE A 140 -1.07 -2.21 2.54
C ILE A 140 -1.32 -2.94 3.86
N GLY A 141 -2.12 -2.37 4.77
CA GLY A 141 -2.53 -3.03 6.00
C GLY A 141 -3.27 -4.35 5.75
N GLN A 142 -4.16 -4.40 4.76
CA GLN A 142 -4.84 -5.63 4.35
C GLN A 142 -3.86 -6.69 3.83
N ILE A 143 -2.91 -6.30 2.98
CA ILE A 143 -1.86 -7.20 2.47
C ILE A 143 -1.03 -7.75 3.64
N SER A 144 -0.59 -6.89 4.57
CA SER A 144 0.19 -7.32 5.74
C SER A 144 -0.59 -8.28 6.65
N TYR A 145 -1.91 -8.14 6.73
CA TYR A 145 -2.75 -9.09 7.44
C TYR A 145 -2.82 -10.44 6.71
N LEU A 146 -3.05 -10.42 5.39
CA LEU A 146 -3.08 -11.64 4.56
C LEU A 146 -1.74 -12.37 4.56
N PHE A 147 -0.62 -11.66 4.63
CA PHE A 147 0.70 -12.28 4.81
C PHE A 147 0.78 -13.12 6.09
N LYS A 148 0.23 -12.64 7.21
CA LYS A 148 0.24 -13.41 8.47
C LYS A 148 -0.66 -14.64 8.39
N PHE A 149 -1.80 -14.52 7.72
CA PHE A 149 -2.74 -15.63 7.53
C PHE A 149 -2.15 -16.72 6.67
N THR A 150 -1.55 -16.31 5.56
CA THR A 150 -0.94 -17.27 4.66
C THR A 150 0.31 -17.85 5.33
N SER A 151 1.20 -17.07 5.95
CA SER A 151 2.51 -17.54 6.49
C SER A 151 2.48 -18.53 7.64
N ASN A 152 1.34 -18.78 8.26
CA ASN A 152 1.21 -19.93 9.14
C ASN A 152 0.73 -21.13 8.32
N PRO A 153 1.45 -22.28 8.31
CA PRO A 153 0.89 -23.50 7.76
C PRO A 153 -0.43 -23.79 8.48
N LEU A 154 -1.45 -24.18 7.71
CA LEU A 154 -2.70 -24.76 8.21
C LEU A 154 -2.42 -26.13 8.87
N SER A 155 -1.55 -26.16 9.88
CA SER A 155 -1.21 -27.33 10.67
C SER A 155 -0.94 -26.89 12.11
N ARG A 156 -1.95 -26.31 12.75
CA ARG A 156 -2.06 -26.37 14.20
C ARG A 156 -3.53 -26.33 14.56
N THR A 157 -4.06 -27.51 14.82
CA THR A 157 -5.25 -27.73 15.65
C THR A 157 -4.93 -27.18 17.05
N THR A 158 -4.89 -25.85 17.20
CA THR A 158 -4.75 -25.25 18.53
C THR A 158 -6.12 -25.29 19.17
N ARG A 159 -6.34 -26.32 20.00
CA ARG A 159 -7.24 -26.22 21.14
C ARG A 159 -6.95 -24.89 21.83
N PHE A 160 -7.95 -24.02 21.90
CA PHE A 160 -7.87 -22.77 22.64
C PHE A 160 -7.61 -23.08 24.11
N ASN A 161 -6.34 -23.03 24.51
CA ASN A 161 -5.96 -23.03 25.91
C ASN A 161 -5.60 -21.59 26.26
N TYR A 162 -6.60 -20.85 26.73
CA TYR A 162 -6.44 -19.47 27.21
C TYR A 162 -5.63 -19.48 28.51
N LYS A 163 -4.30 -19.46 28.40
CA LYS A 163 -3.42 -18.91 29.43
C LYS A 163 -2.59 -17.80 28.81
N THR A 164 -3.14 -16.59 28.83
CA THR A 164 -2.48 -15.36 28.39
C THR A 164 -1.31 -15.03 29.31
N LYS A 165 -0.07 -15.33 28.89
CA LYS A 165 1.11 -14.62 29.39
C LYS A 165 1.29 -13.38 28.49
N ARG A 166 0.77 -12.23 28.93
CA ARG A 166 0.96 -10.93 28.25
C ARG A 166 2.47 -10.69 28.10
N LYS A 167 3.00 -10.79 26.89
CA LYS A 167 4.30 -10.20 26.53
C LYS A 167 4.06 -8.75 26.12
N ASN A 168 4.98 -7.89 26.51
CA ASN A 168 4.88 -6.44 26.59
C ASN A 168 4.20 -5.79 25.36
N SER A 169 3.17 -4.99 25.63
CA SER A 169 2.46 -4.18 24.64
C SER A 169 3.42 -3.24 23.90
N THR A 170 3.18 -3.04 22.59
CA THR A 170 3.78 -2.00 21.74
C THR A 170 3.76 -0.62 22.38
N SER A 171 2.80 -0.34 23.28
CA SER A 171 2.77 0.88 24.09
C SER A 171 4.02 1.09 24.95
N LYS A 172 4.64 0.00 25.43
CA LYS A 172 5.86 0.07 26.27
C LYS A 172 7.09 0.45 25.44
N ILE A 173 7.20 -0.09 24.23
CA ILE A 173 8.29 0.24 23.28
C ILE A 173 8.20 1.71 22.84
N LEU A 174 6.98 2.21 22.59
CA LEU A 174 6.75 3.62 22.24
C LEU A 174 7.08 4.57 23.41
N LEU A 175 6.68 4.21 24.63
CA LEU A 175 6.97 5.03 25.82
C LEU A 175 8.46 5.06 26.18
N ASP A 176 9.16 3.94 26.02
CA ASP A 176 10.60 3.86 26.31
C ASP A 176 11.43 4.63 25.25
N SER A 177 10.99 4.63 24.00
CA SER A 177 11.62 5.41 22.91
C SER A 177 11.39 6.93 23.05
N LEU A 178 10.25 7.35 23.60
CA LEU A 178 9.97 8.77 23.85
C LEU A 178 10.76 9.30 25.06
N LYS A 179 10.97 8.47 26.09
CA LYS A 179 11.78 8.85 27.26
C LYS A 179 13.25 9.07 26.90
N SER A 180 13.83 8.25 26.02
CA SER A 180 15.23 8.43 25.62
C SER A 180 15.50 9.72 24.85
N VAL A 181 14.47 10.33 24.25
CA VAL A 181 14.57 11.60 23.51
C VAL A 181 14.36 12.82 24.41
N LEU A 182 13.56 12.68 25.48
CA LEU A 182 13.18 13.80 26.35
C LEU A 182 14.06 13.96 27.59
N THR A 183 14.94 12.99 27.89
CA THR A 183 15.98 13.15 28.91
C THR A 183 17.36 13.19 28.26
N VAL A 184 17.67 14.33 27.65
CA VAL A 184 19.06 14.78 27.48
C VAL A 184 19.25 15.90 28.50
N LYS A 185 20.14 15.68 29.47
CA LYS A 185 20.65 16.73 30.36
C LYS A 185 21.64 17.59 29.60
#